data_AF-A0A9Q8ZCG5-F1
#
_entry.id   AF-A0A9Q8ZCG5-F1
#
_cell.length_a   1.000
_cell.length_b   1.000
_cell.length_c   1.000
_cell.angle_alpha   90.00
_cell.angle_beta   90.00
_cell.angle_gamma   90.00
#
_symmetry.space_group_name_H-M   'P 1'
#
loop_
_entity.id
_entity.type
_entity.pdbx_description
1 polymer ?
#
loop_
_entity_poly.entity_id
_entity_poly.type
_entity_poly.pdbx_seq_one_letter_code
_entity_poly.pdbx_strand_id
1 'polypeptide(L)'
;MRFQLSTALTAALGLASSADALRILMGNDDGFGSGNLRELYKLLVDAGHDVLIVAPAQQQSGKGTTVIWAESANLTTPSQYNIVPAGAPSVGRDPSDKNIWYYDGTPAACTFVALDYVLPRYYPEWKQTADLFIAGPNYGTNLGPFVMALSGTVGSTFAAISRSVPGIATSASNKAVPYFNVTGPSHPAAVAAKVTFEVVNEFIKNTPKDQKVLPLGYGVNINIPELVNGTMPPVVKARLNGNANTDVAVYNETTGLFTWDNVDPLAAGINAQYNGDTSLPDETWVVAGGAISVSAFTMDWSAPDISYTDAVYAKAGGLFSSSDNATRYSKRMVEERMRKRGAMLTGRDGAA
;
A
#
# COMPACT_ATOMS: atom_id res chain seq x y z
N MET A 1 -49.24 31.08 44.13
CA MET A 1 -48.21 30.46 45.00
C MET A 1 -47.72 29.21 44.29
N ARG A 2 -46.40 29.07 44.15
CA ARG A 2 -45.70 28.37 43.06
C ARG A 2 -45.82 26.84 43.13
N PHE A 3 -46.19 26.20 42.02
CA PHE A 3 -45.96 24.78 41.75
C PHE A 3 -44.48 24.58 41.38
N GLN A 4 -43.76 23.71 42.09
CA GLN A 4 -42.45 23.23 41.67
C GLN A 4 -42.63 21.95 40.86
N LEU A 5 -42.40 22.03 39.55
CA LEU A 5 -42.10 20.86 38.73
C LEU A 5 -40.60 20.58 38.85
N SER A 6 -40.26 19.41 39.40
CA SER A 6 -38.91 18.87 39.38
C SER A 6 -38.68 18.22 38.01
N THR A 7 -37.99 18.91 37.11
CA THR A 7 -37.56 18.37 35.83
C THR A 7 -36.31 17.51 36.05
N ALA A 8 -36.45 16.19 36.01
CA ALA A 8 -35.32 15.27 35.93
C ALA A 8 -34.73 15.34 34.51
N LEU A 9 -33.57 15.98 34.38
CA LEU A 9 -32.79 16.01 33.15
C LEU A 9 -31.90 14.76 33.12
N THR A 10 -32.40 13.67 32.53
CA THR A 10 -31.56 12.50 32.25
C THR A 10 -30.68 12.81 31.04
N ALA A 11 -29.44 13.22 31.29
CA ALA A 11 -28.42 13.31 30.25
C ALA A 11 -28.05 11.88 29.82
N ALA A 12 -28.63 11.40 28.73
CA ALA A 12 -28.13 10.22 28.03
C ALA A 12 -26.81 10.60 27.36
N LEU A 13 -25.69 10.35 28.03
CA LEU A 13 -24.40 10.24 27.37
C LEU A 13 -24.49 9.05 26.40
N GLY A 14 -24.66 9.35 25.11
CA GLY A 14 -24.48 8.39 24.04
C GLY A 14 -23.02 7.94 24.00
N LEU A 15 -22.67 6.95 24.80
CA LEU A 15 -21.53 6.09 24.53
C LEU A 15 -21.91 5.25 23.31
N ALA A 16 -21.69 5.79 22.11
CA ALA A 16 -21.62 4.99 20.91
C ALA A 16 -20.43 4.05 21.10
N SER A 17 -20.71 2.82 21.53
CA SER A 17 -19.77 1.71 21.54
C SER A 17 -19.23 1.54 20.13
N SER A 18 -17.98 1.97 19.90
CA SER A 18 -17.22 1.87 18.65
C SER A 18 -16.87 0.41 18.32
N ALA A 19 -17.89 -0.37 17.99
CA ALA A 19 -17.74 -1.79 17.68
C ALA A 19 -17.16 -2.07 16.28
N ASP A 20 -16.94 -1.03 15.46
CA ASP A 20 -16.53 -1.13 14.04
C ASP A 20 -15.29 -0.28 13.67
N ALA A 21 -14.57 0.30 14.65
CA ALA A 21 -13.37 1.08 14.37
C ALA A 21 -12.19 0.16 13.99
N LEU A 22 -11.75 0.22 12.73
CA LEU A 22 -10.54 -0.46 12.27
C LEU A 22 -9.28 0.27 12.73
N ARG A 23 -8.23 -0.50 12.99
CA ARG A 23 -6.85 0.00 13.12
C ARG A 23 -6.19 0.03 11.76
N ILE A 24 -6.06 1.21 11.19
CA ILE A 24 -5.56 1.43 9.83
C ILE A 24 -4.15 2.00 9.89
N LEU A 25 -3.17 1.21 9.44
CA LEU A 25 -1.81 1.69 9.25
C LEU A 25 -1.67 2.26 7.83
N MET A 26 -1.20 3.49 7.71
CA MET A 26 -0.99 4.17 6.45
C MET A 26 0.49 4.41 6.15
N GLY A 27 0.84 4.31 4.87
CA GLY A 27 2.16 4.67 4.34
C GLY A 27 2.05 5.29 2.95
N ASN A 28 3.17 5.66 2.34
CA ASN A 28 3.28 6.05 0.93
C ASN A 28 4.77 6.07 0.52
N ASP A 29 5.05 6.49 -0.71
CA ASP A 29 6.37 6.90 -1.16
C ASP A 29 6.55 8.41 -1.28
N ASP A 30 5.46 9.19 -1.44
CA ASP A 30 5.55 10.65 -1.54
C ASP A 30 6.09 11.37 -0.31
N GLY A 31 6.05 10.73 0.87
CA GLY A 31 6.48 11.27 2.14
C GLY A 31 5.32 11.74 3.04
N PHE A 32 5.60 11.84 4.34
CA PHE A 32 4.59 12.13 5.38
C PHE A 32 3.94 13.53 5.26
N GLY A 33 4.53 14.44 4.48
CA GLY A 33 4.02 15.78 4.22
C GLY A 33 3.09 15.88 3.00
N SER A 34 2.84 14.77 2.30
CA SER A 34 1.99 14.71 1.10
C SER A 34 0.55 15.11 1.41
N GLY A 35 -0.02 16.00 0.59
CA GLY A 35 -1.41 16.42 0.70
C GLY A 35 -2.42 15.30 0.47
N ASN A 36 -2.21 14.43 -0.52
CA ASN A 36 -3.12 13.30 -0.78
C ASN A 36 -3.23 12.39 0.45
N LEU A 37 -2.07 12.01 1.00
CA LEU A 37 -1.97 11.15 2.18
C LEU A 37 -2.70 11.78 3.38
N ARG A 38 -2.46 13.07 3.64
CA ARG A 38 -3.02 13.79 4.79
C ARG A 38 -4.53 13.97 4.67
N GLU A 39 -5.06 14.22 3.47
CA GLU A 39 -6.50 14.32 3.26
C GLU A 39 -7.20 12.96 3.42
N LEU A 40 -6.61 11.86 2.92
CA LEU A 40 -7.18 10.53 3.13
C LEU A 40 -7.16 10.13 4.61
N TYR A 41 -6.07 10.43 5.32
CA TYR A 41 -5.96 10.23 6.77
C TYR A 41 -7.09 10.93 7.53
N LYS A 42 -7.36 12.22 7.22
CA LYS A 42 -8.46 12.97 7.86
C LYS A 42 -9.81 12.28 7.64
N LEU A 43 -10.11 11.88 6.40
CA LEU A 43 -11.38 11.22 6.08
C LEU A 43 -11.56 9.88 6.81
N LEU A 44 -10.49 9.09 6.95
CA LEU A 44 -10.53 7.83 7.69
C LEU A 44 -10.70 8.04 9.20
N VAL A 45 -10.05 9.07 9.77
CA VAL A 45 -10.24 9.46 11.18
C VAL A 45 -11.66 9.98 11.42
N ASP A 46 -12.17 10.84 10.54
CA ASP A 46 -13.53 11.38 10.61
C ASP A 46 -14.60 10.28 10.47
N ALA A 47 -14.28 9.18 9.77
CA ALA A 47 -15.10 7.99 9.70
C ALA A 47 -15.07 7.12 10.97
N GLY A 48 -14.28 7.50 11.99
CA GLY A 48 -14.21 6.84 13.29
C GLY A 48 -13.19 5.71 13.40
N HIS A 49 -12.23 5.62 12.49
CA HIS A 49 -11.15 4.62 12.55
C HIS A 49 -9.95 5.10 13.38
N ASP A 50 -9.20 4.16 13.94
CA ASP A 50 -7.90 4.43 14.56
C ASP A 50 -6.84 4.42 13.45
N VAL A 51 -6.34 5.60 13.07
CA VAL A 51 -5.43 5.73 11.93
C VAL A 51 -4.04 6.18 12.39
N LEU A 52 -3.00 5.52 11.88
CA LEU A 52 -1.59 5.84 12.12
C LEU A 52 -0.87 5.96 10.78
N ILE A 53 -0.16 7.06 10.54
CA ILE A 53 0.77 7.18 9.40
C ILE A 53 2.19 6.89 9.88
N VAL A 54 2.91 6.06 9.14
CA VAL A 54 4.38 6.00 9.16
C VAL A 54 4.88 6.04 7.73
N ALA A 55 5.47 7.18 7.34
CA ALA A 55 5.83 7.45 5.96
C ALA A 55 7.27 8.00 5.84
N PRO A 56 7.87 7.96 4.65
CA PRO A 56 9.20 8.52 4.44
C PRO A 56 9.32 10.00 4.84
N ALA A 57 10.49 10.37 5.35
CA ALA A 57 10.85 11.77 5.59
C ALA A 57 11.06 12.55 4.29
N GLN A 58 11.35 11.86 3.18
CA GLN A 58 11.61 12.42 1.84
C GLN A 58 10.74 11.71 0.80
N GLN A 59 10.60 12.30 -0.40
CA GLN A 59 10.02 11.59 -1.55
C GLN A 59 10.92 10.41 -1.96
N GLN A 60 10.32 9.23 -2.11
CA GLN A 60 10.92 7.95 -2.45
C GLN A 60 10.23 7.23 -3.64
N SER A 61 9.76 7.94 -4.68
CA SER A 61 9.25 7.31 -5.91
C SER A 61 10.29 6.39 -6.57
N GLY A 62 9.84 5.34 -7.25
CA GLY A 62 10.70 4.46 -8.03
C GLY A 62 11.58 3.51 -7.19
N LYS A 63 11.22 3.25 -5.92
CA LYS A 63 11.99 2.37 -5.03
C LYS A 63 11.55 0.90 -5.06
N GLY A 64 10.40 0.60 -5.65
CA GLY A 64 9.82 -0.75 -5.64
C GLY A 64 9.76 -1.32 -4.23
N THR A 65 10.16 -2.58 -4.07
CA THR A 65 10.25 -3.29 -2.79
C THR A 65 11.57 -3.09 -2.03
N THR A 66 12.39 -2.12 -2.43
CA THR A 66 13.70 -1.88 -1.82
C THR A 66 13.58 -1.51 -0.35
N VAL A 67 14.48 -2.05 0.49
CA VAL A 67 14.55 -1.77 1.93
C VAL A 67 15.88 -1.10 2.25
N ILE A 68 15.85 0.22 2.45
CA ILE A 68 17.00 1.01 2.91
C ILE A 68 16.61 1.68 4.23
N TRP A 69 17.45 1.51 5.24
CA TRP A 69 17.30 2.07 6.57
C TRP A 69 18.12 3.36 6.70
N ALA A 70 17.79 4.18 7.70
CA ALA A 70 18.59 5.35 8.05
C ALA A 70 20.02 4.92 8.42
N GLU A 71 21.01 5.53 7.78
CA GLU A 71 22.44 5.32 8.07
C GLU A 71 22.95 6.26 9.19
N SER A 72 22.08 7.14 9.68
CA SER A 72 22.34 8.10 10.74
C SER A 72 21.21 8.08 11.76
N ALA A 73 21.54 8.38 13.02
CA ALA A 73 20.54 8.56 14.09
C ALA A 73 19.68 9.82 13.87
N ASN A 74 20.14 10.74 13.03
CA ASN A 74 19.52 12.03 12.77
C ASN A 74 19.37 12.29 11.27
N LEU A 75 18.34 13.03 10.89
CA LEU A 75 18.13 13.53 9.52
C LEU A 75 19.34 14.32 9.05
N THR A 76 19.92 13.92 7.92
CA THR A 76 21.07 14.61 7.31
C THR A 76 20.65 15.84 6.51
N THR A 77 19.39 15.87 6.06
CA THR A 77 18.74 17.00 5.39
C THR A 77 17.38 17.28 6.04
N PRO A 78 16.81 18.49 5.91
CA PRO A 78 15.45 18.73 6.37
C PRO A 78 14.47 17.78 5.66
N SER A 79 13.45 17.32 6.37
CA SER A 79 12.39 16.49 5.78
C SER A 79 11.68 17.23 4.64
N GLN A 80 10.89 16.49 3.87
CA GLN A 80 10.04 17.02 2.81
C GLN A 80 9.33 18.30 3.24
N TYR A 81 9.36 19.31 2.37
CA TYR A 81 8.79 20.65 2.60
C TYR A 81 9.37 21.39 3.82
N ASN A 82 10.56 21.01 4.29
CA ASN A 82 11.22 21.56 5.48
C ASN A 82 10.37 21.47 6.76
N ILE A 83 9.48 20.48 6.86
CA ILE A 83 8.59 20.31 8.02
C ILE A 83 9.42 20.01 9.29
N VAL A 84 10.44 19.16 9.16
CA VAL A 84 11.36 18.80 10.24
C VAL A 84 12.78 19.19 9.83
N PRO A 85 13.52 19.95 10.66
CA PRO A 85 14.87 20.40 10.31
C PRO A 85 15.89 19.25 10.31
N ALA A 86 16.97 19.44 9.57
CA ALA A 86 18.16 18.59 9.67
C ALA A 86 18.67 18.55 11.13
N GLY A 87 19.23 17.41 11.54
CA GLY A 87 19.67 17.17 12.92
C GLY A 87 18.57 16.68 13.87
N ALA A 88 17.29 16.70 13.47
CA ALA A 88 16.25 15.96 14.20
C ALA A 88 16.49 14.44 14.11
N PRO A 89 15.94 13.60 15.01
CA PRO A 89 16.07 12.14 14.92
C PRO A 89 15.56 11.58 13.58
N SER A 90 16.14 10.48 13.09
CA SER A 90 15.76 9.84 11.82
C SER A 90 14.38 9.17 11.83
N VAL A 91 13.81 8.95 13.01
CA VAL A 91 12.40 8.59 13.22
C VAL A 91 11.78 9.56 14.21
N GLY A 92 10.60 10.10 13.91
CA GLY A 92 9.93 11.05 14.78
C GLY A 92 8.49 11.28 14.40
N ARG A 93 7.82 12.12 15.19
CA ARG A 93 6.43 12.54 14.96
C ARG A 93 6.40 13.84 14.18
N ASP A 94 5.35 13.98 13.38
CA ASP A 94 4.96 15.26 12.80
C ASP A 94 4.66 16.28 13.92
N PRO A 95 5.05 17.57 13.74
CA PRO A 95 4.84 18.59 14.76
C PRO A 95 3.36 18.97 14.95
N SER A 96 2.49 18.71 13.98
CA SER A 96 1.07 19.07 14.02
C SER A 96 0.15 17.92 14.45
N ASP A 97 0.58 16.67 14.29
CA ASP A 97 -0.19 15.49 14.66
C ASP A 97 0.70 14.34 15.18
N LYS A 98 0.41 13.88 16.41
CA LYS A 98 1.15 12.80 17.07
C LYS A 98 0.97 11.41 16.45
N ASN A 99 -0.08 11.22 15.65
CA ASN A 99 -0.39 9.97 14.95
C ASN A 99 0.20 9.92 13.54
N ILE A 100 1.07 10.87 13.22
CA ILE A 100 1.78 10.91 11.96
C ILE A 100 3.27 10.86 12.26
N TRP A 101 3.93 9.85 11.72
CA TRP A 101 5.36 9.61 11.91
C TRP A 101 6.08 9.72 10.58
N TYR A 102 7.31 10.23 10.66
CA TYR A 102 8.27 10.18 9.59
C TYR A 102 9.39 9.19 9.91
N TYR A 103 9.97 8.58 8.88
CA TYR A 103 11.22 7.82 8.98
C TYR A 103 12.13 8.10 7.78
N ASP A 104 13.42 8.26 8.02
CA ASP A 104 14.43 8.45 6.98
C ASP A 104 14.82 7.11 6.32
N GLY A 105 13.92 6.57 5.51
CA GLY A 105 14.13 5.30 4.82
C GLY A 105 13.15 5.10 3.66
N THR A 106 13.25 3.95 3.00
CA THR A 106 12.33 3.59 1.92
C THR A 106 10.93 3.29 2.43
N PRO A 107 9.90 3.30 1.56
CA PRO A 107 8.51 3.02 1.94
C PRO A 107 8.34 1.67 2.65
N ALA A 108 8.97 0.61 2.14
CA ALA A 108 8.97 -0.71 2.78
C ALA A 108 9.65 -0.69 4.16
N ALA A 109 10.76 0.04 4.30
CA ALA A 109 11.43 0.22 5.60
C ALA A 109 10.53 0.96 6.60
N CYS A 110 9.76 1.97 6.15
CA CYS A 110 8.77 2.66 6.98
C CYS A 110 7.70 1.71 7.50
N THR A 111 7.19 0.79 6.67
CA THR A 111 6.25 -0.25 7.10
C THR A 111 6.82 -1.14 8.21
N PHE A 112 8.09 -1.55 8.10
CA PHE A 112 8.73 -2.34 9.15
C PHE A 112 8.99 -1.53 10.42
N VAL A 113 9.44 -0.27 10.30
CA VAL A 113 9.57 0.63 11.45
C VAL A 113 8.21 0.83 12.14
N ALA A 114 7.12 0.91 11.38
CA ALA A 114 5.78 0.97 11.95
C ALA A 114 5.48 -0.25 12.82
N LEU A 115 5.64 -1.46 12.27
CA LEU A 115 5.27 -2.71 12.91
C LEU A 115 6.21 -3.10 14.07
N ASP A 116 7.51 -2.87 13.92
CA ASP A 116 8.53 -3.40 14.83
C ASP A 116 9.09 -2.33 15.81
N TYR A 117 8.86 -1.03 15.54
CA TYR A 117 9.30 0.06 16.41
C TYR A 117 8.15 0.94 16.92
N VAL A 118 7.32 1.51 16.04
CA VAL A 118 6.29 2.49 16.42
C VAL A 118 5.14 1.85 17.18
N LEU A 119 4.49 0.83 16.60
CA LEU A 119 3.36 0.16 17.23
C LEU A 119 3.72 -0.45 18.60
N PRO A 120 4.81 -1.23 18.76
CA PRO A 120 5.13 -1.84 20.06
C PRO A 120 5.41 -0.84 21.17
N ARG A 121 5.92 0.35 20.84
CA ARG A 121 6.39 1.34 21.83
C ARG A 121 5.35 2.42 22.14
N TYR A 122 4.56 2.82 21.14
CA TYR A 122 3.68 3.99 21.25
C TYR A 122 2.19 3.66 21.10
N TYR A 123 1.86 2.48 20.56
CA TYR A 123 0.49 1.99 20.36
C TYR A 123 0.38 0.51 20.78
N PRO A 124 0.76 0.16 22.03
CA PRO A 124 0.82 -1.23 22.47
C PRO A 124 -0.53 -1.97 22.35
N GLU A 125 -1.65 -1.25 22.40
CA GLU A 125 -2.99 -1.77 22.19
C GLU A 125 -3.21 -2.37 20.81
N TRP A 126 -2.44 -1.95 19.80
CA TRP A 126 -2.43 -2.52 18.45
C TRP A 126 -1.79 -3.92 18.39
N LYS A 127 -1.05 -4.33 19.44
CA LYS A 127 -0.38 -5.64 19.53
C LYS A 127 0.50 -5.94 18.29
N GLN A 128 1.24 -4.93 17.83
CA GLN A 128 2.18 -5.05 16.70
C GLN A 128 1.53 -5.47 15.36
N THR A 129 0.25 -5.14 15.16
CA THR A 129 -0.48 -5.43 13.92
C THR A 129 -1.51 -4.34 13.62
N ALA A 130 -2.09 -4.38 12.42
CA ALA A 130 -3.17 -3.51 11.98
C ALA A 130 -4.26 -4.37 11.30
N ASP A 131 -5.47 -3.83 11.20
CA ASP A 131 -6.58 -4.49 10.52
C ASP A 131 -6.53 -4.30 9.01
N LEU A 132 -5.95 -3.19 8.57
CA LEU A 132 -5.75 -2.83 7.16
C LEU A 132 -4.51 -1.94 7.03
N PHE A 133 -3.73 -2.16 5.97
CA PHE A 133 -2.70 -1.26 5.51
C PHE A 133 -3.18 -0.52 4.26
N ILE A 134 -3.01 0.81 4.22
CA ILE A 134 -3.33 1.61 3.04
C ILE A 134 -2.09 2.42 2.64
N ALA A 135 -1.62 2.23 1.40
CA ALA A 135 -0.58 3.06 0.84
C ALA A 135 -1.16 4.14 -0.09
N GLY A 136 -0.68 5.38 0.03
CA GLY A 136 -1.08 6.50 -0.83
C GLY A 136 -2.23 7.36 -0.26
N PRO A 137 -2.96 8.11 -1.11
CA PRO A 137 -2.92 8.06 -2.58
C PRO A 137 -1.63 8.66 -3.15
N ASN A 138 -0.93 7.91 -3.99
CA ASN A 138 0.27 8.36 -4.69
C ASN A 138 -0.03 9.51 -5.67
N TYR A 139 0.91 10.44 -5.85
CA TYR A 139 0.89 11.39 -6.96
C TYR A 139 1.35 10.73 -8.26
N GLY A 140 0.39 10.35 -9.09
CA GLY A 140 0.60 9.57 -10.31
C GLY A 140 0.12 8.13 -10.15
N THR A 141 -0.16 7.48 -11.26
CA THR A 141 -0.71 6.12 -11.29
C THR A 141 0.40 5.07 -11.25
N ASN A 142 0.09 3.89 -10.71
CA ASN A 142 0.95 2.71 -10.66
C ASN A 142 0.30 1.60 -11.47
N LEU A 143 0.40 1.68 -12.80
CA LEU A 143 -0.32 0.85 -13.76
C LEU A 143 0.57 -0.25 -14.34
N GLY A 144 0.06 -1.48 -14.31
CA GLY A 144 0.68 -2.62 -14.92
C GLY A 144 1.77 -3.27 -14.06
N PRO A 145 2.12 -4.53 -14.36
CA PRO A 145 3.06 -5.30 -13.54
C PRO A 145 4.48 -4.72 -13.53
N PHE A 146 4.89 -3.98 -14.58
CA PHE A 146 6.19 -3.31 -14.60
C PHE A 146 6.25 -2.17 -13.59
N VAL A 147 5.28 -1.24 -13.62
CA VAL A 147 5.25 -0.12 -12.67
C VAL A 147 4.97 -0.60 -11.24
N MET A 148 4.15 -1.65 -11.06
CA MET A 148 3.97 -2.31 -9.76
C MET A 148 5.30 -2.74 -9.12
N ALA A 149 6.27 -3.19 -9.91
CA ALA A 149 7.60 -3.57 -9.42
C ALA A 149 8.50 -2.37 -9.07
N LEU A 150 8.23 -1.19 -9.65
CA LEU A 150 8.99 0.05 -9.42
C LEU A 150 8.35 0.96 -8.36
N SER A 151 7.06 0.79 -8.09
CA SER A 151 6.28 1.65 -7.21
C SER A 151 6.67 1.48 -5.74
N GLY A 152 7.04 2.57 -5.08
CA GLY A 152 7.28 2.57 -3.64
C GLY A 152 5.99 2.45 -2.83
N THR A 153 4.90 3.08 -3.31
CA THR A 153 3.54 2.92 -2.76
C THR A 153 3.15 1.43 -2.73
N VAL A 154 3.25 0.72 -3.86
CA VAL A 154 2.98 -0.73 -3.92
C VAL A 154 3.99 -1.53 -3.10
N GLY A 155 5.27 -1.15 -3.12
CA GLY A 155 6.32 -1.79 -2.33
C GLY A 155 6.06 -1.77 -0.82
N SER A 156 5.55 -0.64 -0.29
CA SER A 156 5.14 -0.54 1.11
C SER A 156 3.95 -1.45 1.44
N THR A 157 3.00 -1.59 0.49
CA THR A 157 1.87 -2.52 0.59
C THR A 157 2.33 -3.97 0.59
N PHE A 158 3.29 -4.35 -0.27
CA PHE A 158 3.90 -5.67 -0.26
C PHE A 158 4.59 -5.99 1.07
N ALA A 159 5.29 -5.01 1.68
CA ALA A 159 5.90 -5.18 2.98
C ALA A 159 4.86 -5.48 4.08
N ALA A 160 3.70 -4.82 4.04
CA ALA A 160 2.61 -5.05 5.00
C ALA A 160 1.96 -6.43 4.82
N ILE A 161 1.64 -6.81 3.57
CA ILE A 161 1.03 -8.12 3.26
C ILE A 161 1.98 -9.26 3.62
N SER A 162 3.29 -9.09 3.40
CA SER A 162 4.33 -10.04 3.84
C SER A 162 4.35 -10.23 5.36
N ARG A 163 3.84 -9.27 6.12
CA ARG A 163 3.69 -9.29 7.59
C ARG A 163 2.26 -9.62 8.01
N SER A 164 1.47 -10.20 7.10
CA SER A 164 0.08 -10.65 7.33
C SER A 164 -0.90 -9.53 7.69
N VAL A 165 -0.60 -8.30 7.28
CA VAL A 165 -1.52 -7.18 7.32
C VAL A 165 -2.11 -7.02 5.92
N PRO A 166 -3.44 -7.18 5.71
CA PRO A 166 -4.03 -7.00 4.38
C PRO A 166 -3.79 -5.58 3.87
N GLY A 167 -3.56 -5.40 2.58
CA GLY A 167 -3.04 -4.14 2.03
C GLY A 167 -3.74 -3.64 0.76
N ILE A 168 -4.01 -2.34 0.70
CA ILE A 168 -4.53 -1.64 -0.48
C ILE A 168 -3.54 -0.54 -0.89
N ALA A 169 -3.01 -0.61 -2.10
CA ALA A 169 -2.24 0.46 -2.73
C ALA A 169 -3.19 1.39 -3.51
N THR A 170 -3.05 2.71 -3.32
CA THR A 170 -3.92 3.71 -3.94
C THR A 170 -3.08 4.77 -4.64
N SER A 171 -3.52 5.17 -5.82
CA SER A 171 -2.79 6.06 -6.71
C SER A 171 -3.74 7.00 -7.43
N ALA A 172 -3.37 8.27 -7.63
CA ALA A 172 -4.24 9.25 -8.27
C ALA A 172 -3.50 10.15 -9.26
N SER A 173 -4.12 10.44 -10.39
CA SER A 173 -3.60 11.38 -11.39
C SER A 173 -3.83 12.84 -10.95
N ASN A 174 -2.95 13.35 -10.08
CA ASN A 174 -2.92 14.75 -9.68
C ASN A 174 -1.50 15.22 -9.32
N LYS A 175 -1.32 16.55 -9.26
CA LYS A 175 -0.02 17.16 -8.96
C LYS A 175 0.30 17.11 -7.47
N ALA A 176 1.58 16.90 -7.16
CA ALA A 176 2.12 16.94 -5.82
C ALA A 176 1.90 18.30 -5.14
N VAL A 177 1.52 18.29 -3.88
CA VAL A 177 1.27 19.48 -3.07
C VAL A 177 1.59 19.21 -1.59
N PRO A 178 2.22 20.14 -0.86
CA PRO A 178 2.34 20.00 0.58
C PRO A 178 0.98 20.08 1.26
N TYR A 179 0.78 19.32 2.33
CA TYR A 179 -0.52 19.23 3.01
C TYR A 179 -1.08 20.58 3.48
N PHE A 180 -0.22 21.51 3.89
CA PHE A 180 -0.62 22.83 4.36
C PHE A 180 -1.00 23.81 3.21
N ASN A 181 -0.82 23.40 1.95
CA ASN A 181 -1.30 24.14 0.78
C ASN A 181 -2.62 23.58 0.22
N VAL A 182 -3.23 22.57 0.85
CA VAL A 182 -4.55 22.08 0.47
C VAL A 182 -5.62 23.04 1.00
N THR A 183 -6.17 23.89 0.12
CA THR A 183 -6.97 25.06 0.50
C THR A 183 -8.47 24.81 0.65
N GLY A 184 -8.95 23.56 0.50
CA GLY A 184 -10.36 23.22 0.67
C GLY A 184 -10.80 21.95 -0.07
N PRO A 185 -12.09 21.58 0.03
CA PRO A 185 -12.61 20.29 -0.45
C PRO A 185 -12.60 20.16 -1.99
N SER A 186 -12.52 21.26 -2.73
CA SER A 186 -12.40 21.26 -4.19
C SER A 186 -10.94 21.20 -4.67
N HIS A 187 -9.96 21.24 -3.76
CA HIS A 187 -8.56 21.13 -4.13
C HIS A 187 -8.29 19.72 -4.71
N PRO A 188 -7.52 19.56 -5.80
CA PRO A 188 -7.32 18.26 -6.45
C PRO A 188 -6.89 17.13 -5.49
N ALA A 189 -6.03 17.43 -4.51
CA ALA A 189 -5.63 16.47 -3.48
C ALA A 189 -6.78 16.03 -2.55
N ALA A 190 -7.66 16.95 -2.14
CA ALA A 190 -8.82 16.64 -1.31
C ALA A 190 -9.85 15.82 -2.10
N VAL A 191 -10.06 16.14 -3.38
CA VAL A 191 -10.95 15.39 -4.27
C VAL A 191 -10.41 13.97 -4.51
N ALA A 192 -9.10 13.82 -4.79
CA ALA A 192 -8.45 12.52 -4.96
C ALA A 192 -8.57 11.65 -3.70
N ALA A 193 -8.32 12.24 -2.53
CA ALA A 193 -8.49 11.56 -1.25
C ALA A 193 -9.95 11.15 -0.98
N LYS A 194 -10.92 12.02 -1.30
CA LYS A 194 -12.35 11.71 -1.18
C LYS A 194 -12.74 10.51 -2.04
N VAL A 195 -12.36 10.50 -3.32
CA VAL A 195 -12.64 9.38 -4.22
C VAL A 195 -11.94 8.11 -3.74
N THR A 196 -10.69 8.22 -3.27
CA THR A 196 -9.98 7.07 -2.68
C THR A 196 -10.72 6.52 -1.47
N PHE A 197 -11.15 7.40 -0.56
CA PHE A 197 -11.92 7.02 0.62
C PHE A 197 -13.22 6.31 0.22
N GLU A 198 -13.96 6.83 -0.76
CA GLU A 198 -15.21 6.20 -1.21
C GLU A 198 -14.99 4.76 -1.72
N VAL A 199 -13.93 4.52 -2.51
CA VAL A 199 -13.60 3.17 -3.00
C VAL A 199 -13.13 2.26 -1.85
N VAL A 200 -12.19 2.72 -1.01
CA VAL A 200 -11.65 1.91 0.09
C VAL A 200 -12.73 1.57 1.13
N ASN A 201 -13.59 2.55 1.44
CA ASN A 201 -14.68 2.37 2.40
C ASN A 201 -15.69 1.32 1.91
N GLU A 202 -15.81 1.10 0.60
CA GLU A 202 -16.64 0.00 0.07
C GLU A 202 -16.09 -1.37 0.46
N PHE A 203 -14.77 -1.57 0.46
CA PHE A 203 -14.16 -2.80 1.00
C PHE A 203 -14.44 -2.96 2.49
N ILE A 204 -14.28 -1.89 3.26
CA ILE A 204 -14.50 -1.90 4.72
C ILE A 204 -15.97 -2.24 5.04
N LYS A 205 -16.93 -1.55 4.42
CA LYS A 205 -18.37 -1.75 4.66
C LYS A 205 -18.86 -3.14 4.27
N ASN A 206 -18.31 -3.71 3.20
CA ASN A 206 -18.68 -5.05 2.75
C ASN A 206 -17.90 -6.16 3.49
N THR A 207 -17.05 -5.81 4.46
CA THR A 207 -16.35 -6.79 5.31
C THR A 207 -17.22 -7.15 6.51
N PRO A 208 -17.61 -8.43 6.68
CA PRO A 208 -18.29 -8.87 7.89
C PRO A 208 -17.44 -8.64 9.13
N LYS A 209 -18.06 -8.33 10.27
CA LYS A 209 -17.41 -7.90 11.52
C LYS A 209 -16.24 -8.79 12.01
N ASP A 210 -16.30 -10.08 11.73
CA ASP A 210 -15.30 -11.06 12.17
C ASP A 210 -14.34 -11.52 11.06
N GLN A 211 -14.33 -10.83 9.92
CA GLN A 211 -13.47 -11.13 8.78
C GLN A 211 -12.40 -10.07 8.55
N LYS A 212 -11.30 -10.48 7.92
CA LYS A 212 -10.30 -9.56 7.41
C LYS A 212 -10.83 -8.88 6.15
N VAL A 213 -10.45 -7.61 5.96
CA VAL A 213 -10.86 -6.82 4.79
C VAL A 213 -10.44 -7.49 3.48
N LEU A 214 -9.28 -8.15 3.47
CA LEU A 214 -8.81 -8.96 2.35
C LEU A 214 -8.32 -10.33 2.86
N PRO A 215 -8.39 -11.38 2.02
CA PRO A 215 -7.79 -12.67 2.34
C PRO A 215 -6.27 -12.56 2.56
N LEU A 216 -5.72 -13.51 3.33
CA LEU A 216 -4.28 -13.55 3.61
C LEU A 216 -3.47 -13.66 2.30
N GLY A 217 -2.43 -12.83 2.18
CA GLY A 217 -1.57 -12.82 0.99
C GLY A 217 -2.16 -12.10 -0.23
N TYR A 218 -3.37 -11.54 -0.13
CA TYR A 218 -3.98 -10.72 -1.19
C TYR A 218 -3.74 -9.23 -0.94
N GLY A 219 -3.58 -8.50 -2.04
CA GLY A 219 -3.60 -7.05 -2.06
C GLY A 219 -4.43 -6.51 -3.22
N VAL A 220 -4.74 -5.21 -3.14
CA VAL A 220 -5.48 -4.50 -4.19
C VAL A 220 -4.68 -3.28 -4.63
N ASN A 221 -4.59 -3.07 -5.93
CA ASN A 221 -4.07 -1.86 -6.56
C ASN A 221 -5.24 -1.04 -7.11
N ILE A 222 -5.37 0.21 -6.66
CA ILE A 222 -6.42 1.14 -7.09
C ILE A 222 -5.75 2.32 -7.79
N ASN A 223 -6.17 2.62 -9.02
CA ASN A 223 -5.71 3.78 -9.76
C ASN A 223 -6.89 4.68 -10.13
N ILE A 224 -6.78 5.94 -9.73
CA ILE A 224 -7.78 6.98 -9.98
C ILE A 224 -7.30 7.82 -11.16
N PRO A 225 -8.11 7.95 -12.23
CA PRO A 225 -7.77 8.76 -13.39
C PRO A 225 -7.77 10.24 -13.03
N GLU A 226 -7.44 11.10 -14.00
CA GLU A 226 -7.60 12.53 -13.81
C GLU A 226 -9.08 12.85 -13.56
N LEU A 227 -9.36 13.49 -12.42
CA LEU A 227 -10.74 13.75 -11.99
C LEU A 227 -11.25 15.03 -12.65
N VAL A 228 -12.29 14.89 -13.47
CA VAL A 228 -13.01 16.00 -14.09
C VAL A 228 -14.22 16.35 -13.22
N ASN A 229 -14.37 17.63 -12.87
CA ASN A 229 -15.51 18.18 -12.11
C ASN A 229 -15.77 17.56 -10.71
N GLY A 230 -14.80 16.83 -10.14
CA GLY A 230 -14.89 16.28 -8.79
C GLY A 230 -15.95 15.20 -8.58
N THR A 231 -16.49 14.62 -9.67
CA THR A 231 -17.38 13.46 -9.61
C THR A 231 -16.57 12.17 -9.61
N MET A 232 -17.00 11.19 -8.81
CA MET A 232 -16.43 9.84 -8.83
C MET A 232 -16.66 9.18 -10.20
N PRO A 233 -15.59 8.82 -10.94
CA PRO A 233 -15.72 8.09 -12.19
C PRO A 233 -16.25 6.66 -11.97
N PRO A 234 -16.68 5.96 -13.05
CA PRO A 234 -17.01 4.55 -12.97
C PRO A 234 -15.86 3.73 -12.36
N VAL A 235 -16.19 2.80 -11.47
CA VAL A 235 -15.23 1.85 -10.88
C VAL A 235 -15.29 0.54 -11.65
N VAL A 236 -14.14 0.09 -12.14
CA VAL A 236 -14.04 -1.09 -13.00
C VAL A 236 -13.12 -2.13 -12.34
N LYS A 237 -13.65 -3.35 -12.17
CA LYS A 237 -12.84 -4.52 -11.85
C LYS A 237 -11.89 -4.80 -13.02
N ALA A 238 -10.60 -4.73 -12.75
CA ALA A 238 -9.55 -4.81 -13.77
C ALA A 238 -8.52 -5.91 -13.45
N ARG A 239 -7.68 -6.20 -14.45
CA ARG A 239 -6.45 -6.98 -14.29
C ARG A 239 -5.23 -6.09 -14.54
N LEU A 240 -4.07 -6.51 -14.03
CA LEU A 240 -2.83 -5.74 -14.16
C LEU A 240 -2.26 -5.74 -15.60
N ASN A 241 -2.55 -6.73 -16.44
CA ASN A 241 -1.90 -6.85 -17.75
C ASN A 241 -2.84 -7.27 -18.88
N GLY A 242 -2.36 -7.18 -20.12
CA GLY A 242 -3.14 -7.36 -21.35
C GLY A 242 -2.95 -6.19 -22.30
N ASN A 243 -2.78 -4.99 -21.76
CA ASN A 243 -2.33 -3.80 -22.48
C ASN A 243 -1.43 -2.90 -21.61
N ALA A 244 -0.65 -3.52 -20.73
CA ALA A 244 0.29 -2.86 -19.85
C ALA A 244 1.50 -2.31 -20.62
N ASN A 245 1.99 -1.17 -20.15
CA ASN A 245 3.18 -0.51 -20.67
C ASN A 245 4.46 -1.00 -19.97
N THR A 246 5.59 -0.83 -20.65
CA THR A 246 6.94 -0.95 -20.10
C THR A 246 7.84 0.09 -20.76
N ASP A 247 8.92 0.47 -20.10
CA ASP A 247 9.75 1.58 -20.56
C ASP A 247 10.71 1.21 -21.70
N VAL A 248 10.95 2.17 -22.59
CA VAL A 248 12.12 2.25 -23.46
C VAL A 248 13.00 3.42 -22.98
N ALA A 249 14.32 3.21 -22.94
CA ALA A 249 15.25 4.28 -22.65
C ALA A 249 15.38 5.21 -23.86
N VAL A 250 15.13 6.50 -23.66
CA VAL A 250 15.18 7.52 -24.71
C VAL A 250 16.37 8.43 -24.47
N TYR A 251 17.37 8.37 -25.35
CA TYR A 251 18.53 9.26 -25.29
C TYR A 251 18.26 10.58 -26.00
N ASN A 252 18.50 11.69 -25.32
CA ASN A 252 18.40 13.03 -25.90
C ASN A 252 19.79 13.52 -26.31
N GLU A 253 20.08 13.46 -27.61
CA GLU A 253 21.36 13.88 -28.21
C GLU A 253 21.75 15.33 -27.91
N THR A 254 20.79 16.23 -27.69
CA THR A 254 21.07 17.65 -27.39
C THR A 254 21.56 17.85 -25.96
N THR A 255 20.98 17.11 -25.01
CA THR A 255 21.31 17.24 -23.58
C THR A 255 22.33 16.22 -23.11
N GLY A 256 22.53 15.14 -23.85
CA GLY A 256 23.35 13.99 -23.45
C GLY A 256 22.74 13.16 -22.31
N LEU A 257 21.44 13.30 -22.05
CA LEU A 257 20.74 12.65 -20.94
C LEU A 257 19.73 11.60 -21.45
N PHE A 258 19.45 10.62 -20.60
CA PHE A 258 18.35 9.66 -20.82
C PHE A 258 17.07 10.14 -20.13
N THR A 259 15.95 9.90 -20.82
CA THR A 259 14.60 9.86 -20.25
C THR A 259 13.98 8.49 -20.60
N TRP A 260 12.69 8.31 -20.35
CA TRP A 260 11.93 7.14 -20.73
C TRP A 260 10.73 7.51 -21.61
N ASP A 261 10.21 6.52 -22.33
CA ASP A 261 8.91 6.52 -23.00
C ASP A 261 8.33 5.09 -22.93
N ASN A 262 7.10 4.86 -23.37
CA ASN A 262 6.52 3.52 -23.44
C ASN A 262 7.00 2.77 -24.70
N VAL A 263 7.29 1.47 -24.57
CA VAL A 263 7.54 0.59 -25.72
C VAL A 263 6.30 0.52 -26.61
N ASP A 264 6.46 0.87 -27.89
CA ASP A 264 5.42 0.80 -28.93
C ASP A 264 5.96 0.07 -30.18
N PRO A 265 5.34 -1.04 -30.64
CA PRO A 265 4.13 -1.69 -30.11
C PRO A 265 4.36 -2.34 -28.74
N LEU A 266 3.27 -2.47 -27.96
CA LEU A 266 3.29 -3.05 -26.61
C LEU A 266 4.05 -4.38 -26.54
N ALA A 267 4.91 -4.52 -25.53
CA ALA A 267 5.72 -5.72 -25.35
C ALA A 267 4.84 -6.95 -25.02
N ALA A 268 5.01 -8.03 -25.76
CA ALA A 268 4.23 -9.27 -25.55
C ALA A 268 4.53 -9.96 -24.21
N GLY A 269 5.76 -9.81 -23.69
CA GLY A 269 6.19 -10.49 -22.46
C GLY A 269 5.43 -10.03 -21.22
N ILE A 270 5.30 -8.71 -21.02
CA ILE A 270 4.55 -8.14 -19.89
C ILE A 270 3.04 -8.39 -20.01
N ASN A 271 2.56 -8.52 -21.25
CA ASN A 271 1.16 -8.74 -21.59
C ASN A 271 0.78 -10.21 -21.76
N ALA A 272 1.65 -11.16 -21.41
CA ALA A 272 1.32 -12.57 -21.44
C ALA A 272 0.24 -12.90 -20.38
N GLN A 273 -0.85 -13.54 -20.80
CA GLN A 273 -2.04 -13.78 -19.97
C GLN A 273 -2.14 -15.24 -19.54
N TYR A 274 -1.33 -15.65 -18.56
CA TYR A 274 -1.32 -17.03 -18.05
C TYR A 274 -1.99 -17.21 -16.67
N ASN A 275 -2.24 -16.11 -15.95
CA ASN A 275 -2.84 -16.11 -14.62
C ASN A 275 -3.93 -15.04 -14.50
N GLY A 276 -4.83 -15.23 -13.55
CA GLY A 276 -5.99 -14.38 -13.28
C GLY A 276 -7.09 -14.50 -14.34
N ASP A 277 -8.16 -13.75 -14.14
CA ASP A 277 -9.31 -13.68 -15.06
C ASP A 277 -8.95 -12.86 -16.31
N THR A 278 -8.77 -13.53 -17.45
CA THR A 278 -8.40 -12.90 -18.74
C THR A 278 -9.55 -12.20 -19.44
N SER A 279 -10.78 -12.31 -18.92
CA SER A 279 -11.94 -11.58 -19.43
C SER A 279 -12.03 -10.14 -18.92
N LEU A 280 -11.29 -9.82 -17.84
CA LEU A 280 -11.26 -8.46 -17.28
C LEU A 280 -10.44 -7.50 -18.15
N PRO A 281 -10.83 -6.21 -18.21
CA PRO A 281 -10.04 -5.20 -18.89
C PRO A 281 -8.71 -4.92 -18.17
N ASP A 282 -7.71 -4.50 -18.94
CA ASP A 282 -6.42 -4.04 -18.42
C ASP A 282 -6.54 -2.70 -17.71
N GLU A 283 -5.93 -2.56 -16.54
CA GLU A 283 -6.04 -1.36 -15.73
C GLU A 283 -5.46 -0.10 -16.40
N THR A 284 -4.43 -0.24 -17.23
CA THR A 284 -3.82 0.88 -17.97
C THR A 284 -4.86 1.51 -18.87
N TRP A 285 -5.64 0.68 -19.58
CA TRP A 285 -6.68 1.12 -20.49
C TRP A 285 -7.94 1.60 -19.77
N VAL A 286 -8.30 0.97 -18.66
CA VAL A 286 -9.40 1.44 -17.79
C VAL A 286 -9.14 2.89 -17.34
N VAL A 287 -7.94 3.16 -16.84
CA VAL A 287 -7.57 4.50 -16.36
C VAL A 287 -7.38 5.49 -17.50
N ALA A 288 -6.78 5.08 -18.63
CA ALA A 288 -6.71 5.92 -19.82
C ALA A 288 -8.11 6.29 -20.37
N GLY A 289 -9.10 5.41 -20.18
CA GLY A 289 -10.51 5.64 -20.50
C GLY A 289 -11.25 6.52 -19.49
N GLY A 290 -10.59 7.01 -18.45
CA GLY A 290 -11.19 7.89 -17.44
C GLY A 290 -11.98 7.17 -16.35
N ALA A 291 -11.80 5.85 -16.18
CA ALA A 291 -12.41 5.07 -15.10
C ALA A 291 -11.40 4.72 -14.00
N ILE A 292 -11.89 4.43 -12.79
CA ILE A 292 -11.07 3.93 -11.69
C ILE A 292 -10.82 2.43 -11.91
N SER A 293 -9.58 2.00 -11.87
CA SER A 293 -9.26 0.56 -11.87
C SER A 293 -9.17 0.02 -10.45
N VAL A 294 -9.68 -1.20 -10.27
CA VAL A 294 -9.50 -2.02 -9.06
C VAL A 294 -8.96 -3.38 -9.49
N SER A 295 -7.67 -3.59 -9.23
CA SER A 295 -6.94 -4.80 -9.63
C SER A 295 -6.46 -5.57 -8.41
N ALA A 296 -6.88 -6.82 -8.26
CA ALA A 296 -6.39 -7.69 -7.19
C ALA A 296 -5.07 -8.38 -7.58
N PHE A 297 -4.17 -8.56 -6.62
CA PHE A 297 -2.93 -9.32 -6.76
C PHE A 297 -2.68 -10.21 -5.54
N THR A 298 -1.71 -11.13 -5.64
CA THR A 298 -1.33 -12.01 -4.53
C THR A 298 0.18 -12.01 -4.30
N MET A 299 0.60 -12.48 -3.13
CA MET A 299 2.00 -12.73 -2.76
C MET A 299 2.53 -14.09 -3.24
N ASP A 300 1.74 -14.90 -3.95
CA ASP A 300 2.23 -16.12 -4.58
C ASP A 300 2.71 -15.82 -6.00
N TRP A 301 4.03 -15.82 -6.17
CA TRP A 301 4.71 -15.50 -7.42
C TRP A 301 5.07 -16.77 -8.20
N SER A 302 4.65 -17.93 -7.71
CA SER A 302 4.85 -19.20 -8.41
C SER A 302 4.15 -19.17 -9.76
N ALA A 303 4.80 -19.72 -10.78
CA ALA A 303 4.17 -19.87 -12.09
C ALA A 303 2.91 -20.74 -11.99
N PRO A 304 1.85 -20.47 -12.78
CA PRO A 304 0.64 -21.27 -12.74
C PRO A 304 0.90 -22.72 -13.17
N ASP A 305 0.09 -23.65 -12.68
CA ASP A 305 0.15 -25.08 -13.04
C ASP A 305 -0.45 -25.33 -14.43
N ILE A 306 0.35 -25.06 -15.47
CA ILE A 306 -0.03 -25.17 -16.89
C ILE A 306 1.15 -25.72 -17.72
N SER A 307 0.86 -26.12 -18.96
CA SER A 307 1.84 -26.74 -19.87
C SER A 307 3.08 -25.89 -20.16
N TYR A 308 2.99 -24.56 -20.10
CA TYR A 308 4.18 -23.70 -20.23
C TYR A 308 5.15 -23.86 -19.06
N THR A 309 4.63 -24.00 -17.84
CA THR A 309 5.43 -24.25 -16.64
C THR A 309 6.08 -25.63 -16.71
N ASP A 310 5.34 -26.64 -17.15
CA ASP A 310 5.89 -27.98 -17.42
C ASP A 310 7.02 -27.94 -18.46
N ALA A 311 6.82 -27.19 -19.55
CA ALA A 311 7.83 -27.04 -20.60
C ALA A 311 9.10 -26.36 -20.08
N VAL A 312 8.99 -25.43 -19.11
CA VAL A 312 10.16 -24.84 -18.44
C VAL A 312 10.90 -25.90 -17.62
N TYR A 313 10.19 -26.66 -16.78
CA TYR A 313 10.83 -27.70 -15.95
C TYR A 313 11.39 -28.86 -16.77
N ALA A 314 10.75 -29.25 -17.87
CA ALA A 314 11.23 -30.30 -18.78
C ALA A 314 12.62 -29.97 -19.35
N LYS A 315 12.91 -28.69 -19.64
CA LYS A 315 14.25 -28.24 -20.08
C LYS A 315 15.33 -28.48 -19.03
N ALA A 316 14.98 -28.44 -17.75
CA ALA A 316 15.85 -28.76 -16.62
C ALA A 316 15.69 -30.21 -16.11
N GLY A 317 14.91 -31.05 -16.81
CA GLY A 317 14.52 -32.39 -16.34
C GLY A 317 15.68 -33.31 -15.97
N GLY A 318 16.81 -33.21 -16.69
CA GLY A 318 18.03 -33.97 -16.39
C GLY A 318 18.68 -33.62 -15.05
N LEU A 319 18.40 -32.43 -14.49
CA LEU A 319 18.85 -32.05 -13.15
C LEU A 319 17.95 -32.65 -12.05
N PHE A 320 16.68 -32.90 -12.35
CA PHE A 320 15.71 -33.39 -11.38
C PHE A 320 15.72 -34.92 -11.23
N SER A 321 16.32 -35.66 -12.17
CA SER A 321 16.23 -37.12 -12.27
C SER A 321 17.43 -37.92 -11.70
N SER A 322 18.36 -37.31 -10.97
CA SER A 322 19.49 -38.03 -10.35
C SER A 322 19.19 -38.53 -8.92
N SER A 323 18.35 -39.56 -8.81
CA SER A 323 17.88 -40.11 -7.52
C SER A 323 18.68 -41.27 -6.93
N ASP A 324 19.93 -41.53 -7.35
CA ASP A 324 20.64 -42.75 -6.89
C ASP A 324 21.79 -42.52 -5.92
N ASN A 325 22.20 -41.28 -5.59
CA ASN A 325 23.19 -41.07 -4.52
C ASN A 325 23.29 -39.67 -3.87
N ALA A 326 22.30 -38.79 -4.07
CA ALA A 326 22.34 -37.47 -3.45
C ALA A 326 21.77 -37.51 -2.02
N THR A 327 22.48 -36.92 -1.05
CA THR A 327 21.99 -36.58 0.29
C THR A 327 20.54 -36.10 0.23
N ARG A 328 19.60 -36.94 0.66
CA ARG A 328 18.17 -36.62 0.57
C ARG A 328 17.89 -35.34 1.35
N TYR A 329 17.26 -34.38 0.68
CA TYR A 329 16.45 -33.37 1.33
C TYR A 329 15.56 -34.08 2.36
N SER A 330 15.79 -33.82 3.66
CA SER A 330 14.94 -34.33 4.72
C SER A 330 14.36 -33.16 5.48
N LYS A 331 13.06 -33.25 5.79
CA LYS A 331 12.35 -32.26 6.60
C LYS A 331 13.09 -32.01 7.92
N ARG A 332 13.66 -33.05 8.52
CA ARG A 332 14.50 -32.98 9.72
C ARG A 332 15.76 -32.11 9.55
N MET A 333 16.50 -32.25 8.44
CA MET A 333 17.68 -31.40 8.19
C MET A 333 17.29 -29.92 8.02
N VAL A 334 16.13 -29.66 7.42
CA VAL A 334 15.60 -28.30 7.30
C VAL A 334 15.21 -27.77 8.67
N GLU A 335 14.48 -28.55 9.47
CA GLU A 335 14.07 -28.18 10.84
C GLU A 335 15.27 -27.94 11.77
N GLU A 336 16.34 -28.73 11.65
CA GLU A 336 17.59 -28.53 12.41
C GLU A 336 18.33 -27.26 11.98
N ARG A 337 18.39 -26.97 10.67
CA ARG A 337 19.03 -25.74 10.14
C ARG A 337 18.19 -24.48 10.35
N MET A 338 16.86 -24.62 10.37
CA MET A 338 15.90 -23.52 10.48
C MET A 338 15.27 -23.41 11.88
N ARG A 339 15.81 -24.12 12.88
CA ARG A 339 15.29 -24.30 14.26
C ARG A 339 14.99 -23.03 15.06
N LYS A 340 15.24 -21.84 14.49
CA LYS A 340 14.94 -20.53 15.08
C LYS A 340 13.73 -19.82 14.46
N ARG A 341 13.09 -20.40 13.44
CA ARG A 341 11.90 -19.80 12.84
C ARG A 341 10.69 -20.19 13.70
N GLY A 342 10.07 -19.19 14.33
CA GLY A 342 8.81 -19.35 15.07
C GLY A 342 7.68 -19.86 14.18
N ALA A 343 6.49 -20.04 14.74
CA ALA A 343 5.30 -20.37 13.97
C ALA A 343 5.09 -19.35 12.83
N MET A 344 4.42 -19.77 11.74
CA MET A 344 3.97 -18.82 10.72
C MET A 344 3.24 -17.68 11.41
N LEU A 345 3.55 -16.44 11.02
CA LEU A 345 2.73 -15.30 11.36
C LEU A 345 1.43 -15.48 10.58
N THR A 346 0.50 -16.25 11.15
CA THR A 346 -0.90 -16.12 10.79
C THR A 346 -1.29 -14.75 11.34
N GLY A 347 -1.93 -13.87 10.56
CA GLY A 347 -2.17 -12.47 10.91
C GLY A 347 -3.11 -12.25 12.12
N ARG A 348 -2.68 -12.71 13.29
CA ARG A 348 -3.36 -13.13 14.55
C ARG A 348 -3.09 -14.63 14.76
N ASP A 349 -2.57 -15.00 15.92
CA ASP A 349 -2.29 -16.39 16.32
C ASP A 349 -3.43 -17.34 15.94
N GLY A 350 -3.09 -18.50 15.39
CA GLY A 350 -4.06 -19.51 15.01
C GLY A 350 -4.97 -19.91 16.17
N ALA A 351 -6.25 -19.59 16.07
CA ALA A 351 -7.34 -20.29 16.73
C ALA A 351 -8.68 -19.93 16.09
N ALA A 352 -9.42 -21.00 15.77
CA ALA A 352 -10.82 -21.11 15.35
C ALA A 352 -11.13 -20.84 13.87
#